data_AF-A0A7K4D2Y2-F1
#
_entry.id   AF-A0A7K4D2Y2-F1
#
_cell.length_a   1.000
_cell.length_b   1.000
_cell.length_c   1.000
_cell.angle_alpha   90.00
_cell.angle_beta   90.00
_cell.angle_gamma   90.00
#
_symmetry.space_group_name_H-M   'P 1'
#
loop_
_entity.id
_entity.type
_entity.pdbx_description
1 polymer ?
#
loop_
_entity_poly.entity_id
_entity_poly.type
_entity_poly.pdbx_seq_one_letter_code
_entity_poly.pdbx_strand_id
1 'polypeptide(L)'
;MTILARPAGLLLAMLLIISSASVGEGKQLFLNVYVDDTSNKKALIVGNVDDISGLPFMNSSSERIYEENGQLYAVCESLLKDDAQGWVLRFPVNGYYDEYHAVFYIPGDYELSQIDCTPGLEFLSSKYNGTLVLDVQGFDLTDPTVCLSYHAV
;
A
#
# COMPACT_ATOMS: atom_id res chain seq x y z
N MET A 1 21.32 -25.08 57.29
CA MET A 1 21.37 -23.69 56.76
C MET A 1 22.71 -23.47 56.09
N THR A 2 22.76 -23.47 54.76
CA THR A 2 23.33 -22.41 53.90
C THR A 2 23.18 -22.84 52.44
N ILE A 3 22.51 -21.98 51.66
CA ILE A 3 22.29 -22.11 50.22
C ILE A 3 23.54 -21.56 49.52
N LEU A 4 24.07 -22.28 48.53
CA LEU A 4 25.05 -21.72 47.59
C LEU A 4 24.48 -21.84 46.17
N ALA A 5 23.71 -20.82 45.77
CA ALA A 5 23.23 -20.67 44.41
C ALA A 5 24.39 -20.19 43.50
N ARG A 6 24.62 -20.88 42.38
CA ARG A 6 25.69 -20.57 41.41
C ARG A 6 25.29 -19.37 40.54
N PRO A 7 26.15 -18.36 40.33
CA PRO A 7 25.78 -17.14 39.60
C PRO A 7 26.01 -17.29 38.09
N ALA A 8 25.46 -18.32 37.47
CA ALA A 8 25.61 -18.55 36.02
C ALA A 8 24.44 -17.97 35.19
N GLY A 9 23.32 -17.61 35.83
CA GLY A 9 22.12 -17.15 35.12
C GLY A 9 22.06 -15.65 34.82
N LEU A 10 22.86 -14.82 35.51
CA LEU A 10 22.72 -13.36 35.38
C LEU A 10 23.30 -12.79 34.08
N LEU A 11 24.35 -13.41 33.54
CA LEU A 11 25.04 -12.93 32.33
C LEU A 11 24.23 -13.16 31.05
N LEU A 12 23.36 -14.17 31.02
CA LEU A 12 22.48 -14.44 29.88
C LEU A 12 21.25 -13.53 29.87
N ALA A 13 20.79 -13.07 31.05
CA ALA A 13 19.70 -12.12 31.16
C ALA A 13 20.10 -10.70 30.70
N MET A 14 21.38 -10.33 30.82
CA MET A 14 21.88 -9.03 30.37
C MET A 14 22.03 -8.90 28.84
N LEU A 15 22.05 -10.01 28.09
CA LEU A 15 22.09 -9.98 26.62
C LEU A 15 20.70 -9.79 25.96
N LEU A 16 19.62 -9.88 26.73
CA LEU A 16 18.24 -9.71 26.25
C LEU A 16 17.70 -8.29 26.41
N ILE A 17 18.53 -7.34 26.85
CA ILE A 17 18.21 -5.91 26.72
C ILE A 17 18.47 -5.52 25.26
N ILE A 18 17.65 -6.07 24.36
CA ILE A 18 17.45 -5.49 23.05
C ILE A 18 16.94 -4.09 23.35
N SER A 19 17.77 -3.09 23.05
CA SER A 19 17.32 -1.71 23.01
C SER A 19 16.04 -1.73 22.19
N SER A 20 14.90 -1.42 22.81
CA SER A 20 13.78 -0.86 22.08
C SER A 20 14.31 0.49 21.59
N ALA A 21 15.12 0.47 20.52
CA ALA A 21 15.12 1.57 19.60
C ALA A 21 13.65 1.81 19.35
N SER A 22 13.19 3.03 19.58
CA SER A 22 11.86 3.44 19.15
C SER A 22 11.85 3.23 17.64
N VAL A 23 11.46 2.03 17.21
CA VAL A 23 10.90 1.80 15.90
C VAL A 23 9.74 2.78 15.90
N GLY A 24 9.87 3.88 15.14
CA GLY A 24 8.74 4.78 14.98
C GLY A 24 7.56 3.91 14.58
N GLU A 25 6.41 4.09 15.23
CA GLU A 25 5.21 3.27 15.00
C GLU A 25 5.06 3.09 13.48
N GLY A 26 5.30 1.87 13.00
CA GLY A 26 5.28 1.60 11.58
C GLY A 26 3.86 1.75 11.10
N LYS A 27 3.71 2.39 9.95
CA LYS A 27 2.40 2.79 9.45
C LYS A 27 1.71 1.61 8.80
N GLN A 28 0.39 1.63 8.80
CA GLN A 28 -0.44 0.69 8.09
C GLN A 28 -1.16 1.37 6.93
N LEU A 29 -1.32 0.61 5.84
CA LEU A 29 -2.09 1.02 4.67
C LEU A 29 -2.92 -0.15 4.17
N PHE A 30 -4.24 0.02 4.18
CA PHE A 30 -5.22 -0.94 3.68
C PHE A 30 -6.20 -0.21 2.78
N LEU A 31 -5.92 -0.11 1.48
CA LEU A 31 -6.68 0.71 0.55
C LEU A 31 -7.24 -0.10 -0.61
N ASN A 32 -8.50 0.14 -0.95
CA ASN A 32 -9.11 -0.29 -2.20
C ASN A 32 -9.15 0.90 -3.16
N VAL A 33 -8.75 0.67 -4.40
CA VAL A 33 -8.71 1.65 -5.48
C VAL A 33 -9.62 1.17 -6.59
N TYR A 34 -10.74 1.87 -6.79
CA TYR A 34 -11.71 1.58 -7.84
C TYR A 34 -11.50 2.58 -8.98
N VAL A 35 -11.02 2.09 -10.11
CA VAL A 35 -10.88 2.91 -11.32
C VAL A 35 -12.26 3.10 -11.94
N ASP A 36 -12.57 4.35 -12.30
CA ASP A 36 -13.76 4.69 -13.07
C ASP A 36 -13.58 4.19 -14.52
N ASP A 37 -14.54 3.43 -15.04
CA ASP A 37 -14.52 2.96 -16.44
C ASP A 37 -14.82 4.08 -17.45
N THR A 38 -15.25 5.24 -16.96
CA THR A 38 -15.52 6.39 -17.81
C THR A 38 -14.23 7.13 -18.17
N SER A 39 -14.24 7.85 -19.30
CA SER A 39 -13.12 8.64 -19.83
C SER A 39 -12.56 9.73 -18.89
N ASN A 40 -13.06 9.82 -17.65
CA ASN A 40 -12.80 10.89 -16.69
C ASN A 40 -11.52 10.68 -15.87
N LYS A 41 -10.78 9.57 -16.06
CA LYS A 41 -9.48 9.32 -15.42
C LYS A 41 -9.51 9.40 -13.89
N LYS A 42 -10.67 9.09 -13.29
CA LYS A 42 -10.88 9.15 -11.84
C LYS A 42 -10.69 7.78 -11.20
N ALA A 43 -10.27 7.79 -9.95
CA ALA A 43 -10.27 6.62 -9.09
C ALA A 43 -10.87 6.98 -7.73
N LEU A 44 -11.73 6.10 -7.22
CA LEU A 44 -12.23 6.15 -5.86
C LEU A 44 -11.29 5.33 -4.97
N ILE A 45 -10.81 5.93 -3.89
CA ILE A 45 -9.89 5.33 -2.93
C ILE A 45 -10.61 5.22 -1.59
N VAL A 46 -10.71 4.01 -1.05
CA VAL A 46 -11.43 3.73 0.19
C VAL A 46 -10.67 2.73 1.05
N GLY A 47 -10.49 3.03 2.33
CA GLY A 47 -9.88 2.09 3.27
C GLY A 47 -9.23 2.80 4.45
N ASN A 48 -8.29 2.15 5.13
CA ASN A 48 -7.60 2.71 6.29
C ASN A 48 -6.17 3.06 5.93
N VAL A 49 -5.69 4.20 6.43
CA VAL A 49 -4.31 4.64 6.29
C VAL A 49 -3.91 5.47 7.50
N ASP A 50 -2.77 5.16 8.10
CA ASP A 50 -2.29 5.87 9.31
C ASP A 50 -1.77 7.27 9.01
N ASP A 51 -1.25 7.50 7.79
CA ASP A 51 -0.71 8.79 7.38
C ASP A 51 -1.08 9.15 5.94
N ILE A 52 -2.14 9.95 5.80
CA ILE A 52 -2.57 10.51 4.50
C ILE A 52 -1.50 11.40 3.88
N SER A 53 -0.65 12.07 4.67
CA SER A 53 0.41 12.91 4.11
C SER A 53 1.46 12.09 3.34
N GLY A 54 1.51 10.78 3.60
CA GLY A 54 2.25 9.79 2.84
C GLY A 54 1.67 9.47 1.46
N LEU A 55 0.50 10.00 1.07
CA LEU A 55 -0.15 9.74 -0.21
C LEU A 55 0.02 10.93 -1.18
N PRO A 56 1.15 11.04 -1.90
CA PRO A 56 1.46 12.23 -2.71
C PRO A 56 0.45 12.53 -3.83
N PHE A 57 -0.28 11.52 -4.32
CA PHE A 57 -1.34 11.70 -5.33
C PHE A 57 -2.56 12.47 -4.80
N MET A 58 -2.72 12.56 -3.48
CA MET A 58 -3.80 13.33 -2.83
C MET A 58 -3.54 14.84 -2.88
N ASN A 59 -2.28 15.26 -2.83
CA ASN A 59 -1.92 16.68 -2.71
C ASN A 59 -2.17 17.52 -3.97
N SER A 60 -2.46 16.88 -5.11
CA SER A 60 -2.46 17.53 -6.42
C SER A 60 -3.80 17.55 -7.14
N SER A 61 -4.74 16.62 -6.85
CA SER A 61 -5.93 16.44 -7.69
C SER A 61 -7.09 15.68 -7.02
N SER A 62 -7.22 15.74 -5.69
CA SER A 62 -8.37 15.14 -5.01
C SER A 62 -9.53 16.12 -4.91
N GLU A 63 -10.65 15.85 -5.58
CA GLU A 63 -11.83 16.73 -5.54
C GLU A 63 -12.57 16.66 -4.20
N ARG A 64 -12.56 15.49 -3.55
CA ARG A 64 -13.31 15.22 -2.31
C ARG A 64 -12.52 14.25 -1.45
N ILE A 65 -12.22 14.65 -0.22
CA ILE A 65 -11.59 13.81 0.80
C ILE A 65 -12.51 13.83 2.02
N TYR A 66 -12.86 12.65 2.50
CA TYR A 66 -13.35 12.44 3.84
C TYR A 66 -12.34 11.60 4.60
N GLU A 67 -11.96 12.08 5.78
CA GLU A 67 -11.15 11.32 6.73
C GLU A 67 -11.75 11.43 8.12
N GLU A 68 -11.88 10.28 8.78
CA GLU A 68 -12.24 10.18 10.17
C GLU A 68 -11.57 8.94 10.79
N ASN A 69 -10.72 9.14 11.80
CA ASN A 69 -10.06 8.05 12.54
C ASN A 69 -9.28 7.07 11.63
N GLY A 70 -8.52 7.58 10.66
CA GLY A 70 -7.72 6.76 9.73
C GLY A 70 -8.50 6.17 8.55
N GLN A 71 -9.83 6.23 8.57
CA GLN A 71 -10.66 5.85 7.43
C GLN A 71 -10.61 6.94 6.35
N LEU A 72 -10.15 6.57 5.16
CA LEU A 72 -10.11 7.41 3.97
C LEU A 72 -11.27 7.08 3.02
N TYR A 73 -11.89 8.13 2.48
CA TYR A 73 -12.74 8.07 1.29
C TYR A 73 -12.39 9.26 0.38
N ALA A 74 -11.84 8.99 -0.80
CA ALA A 74 -11.36 10.05 -1.68
C ALA A 74 -11.55 9.76 -3.17
N VAL A 75 -11.84 10.81 -3.93
CA VAL A 75 -11.82 10.76 -5.41
C VAL A 75 -10.55 11.44 -5.90
N CYS A 76 -9.74 10.71 -6.67
CA CYS A 76 -8.45 11.14 -7.18
C CYS A 76 -8.41 11.10 -8.71
N GLU A 77 -7.92 12.16 -9.34
CA GLU A 77 -7.82 12.26 -10.81
C GLU A 77 -6.39 12.04 -11.34
N SER A 78 -5.40 11.92 -10.46
CA SER A 78 -3.96 11.94 -10.82
C SER A 78 -3.30 10.57 -10.90
N LEU A 79 -4.01 9.50 -10.50
CA LEU A 79 -3.46 8.14 -10.49
C LEU A 79 -3.31 7.54 -11.89
N LEU A 80 -4.15 7.96 -12.84
CA LEU A 80 -4.19 7.41 -14.19
C LEU A 80 -3.52 8.33 -15.20
N LYS A 81 -2.67 7.74 -16.04
CA LYS A 81 -2.07 8.39 -17.19
C LYS A 81 -2.38 7.60 -18.45
N ASP A 82 -2.66 8.34 -19.51
CA ASP A 82 -2.83 7.82 -20.85
C ASP A 82 -1.45 7.46 -21.40
N ASP A 83 -1.34 6.28 -22.00
CA ASP A 83 -0.15 5.81 -22.70
C ASP A 83 -0.55 5.37 -24.11
N ALA A 84 0.38 5.46 -25.07
CA ALA A 84 0.08 5.21 -26.48
C ALA A 84 -0.46 3.79 -26.77
N GLN A 85 -0.33 2.87 -25.80
CA GLN A 85 -0.79 1.48 -25.87
C GLN A 85 -1.90 1.15 -24.85
N GLY A 86 -2.39 2.12 -24.08
CA GLY A 86 -3.41 1.88 -23.05
C GLY A 86 -3.31 2.86 -21.88
N TRP A 87 -3.27 2.34 -20.66
CA TRP A 87 -3.27 3.12 -19.44
C TRP A 87 -2.14 2.69 -18.52
N VAL A 88 -1.63 3.67 -17.77
CA VAL A 88 -0.68 3.46 -16.67
C VAL A 88 -1.29 4.00 -15.39
N LEU A 89 -1.37 3.15 -14.37
CA LEU A 89 -1.72 3.55 -13.00
C LEU A 89 -0.46 3.50 -12.15
N ARG A 90 -0.18 4.60 -11.44
CA ARG A 90 0.96 4.70 -10.52
C ARG A 90 0.48 5.10 -9.14
N PHE A 91 0.76 4.24 -8.16
CA PHE A 91 0.34 4.40 -6.77
C PHE A 91 1.57 4.45 -5.85
N PRO A 92 2.26 5.60 -5.78
CA PRO A 92 3.37 5.81 -4.86
C PRO A 92 2.87 6.20 -3.48
N VAL A 93 3.58 5.72 -2.46
CA VAL A 93 3.34 6.06 -1.05
C VAL A 93 4.68 6.38 -0.41
N ASN A 94 4.72 7.40 0.45
CA ASN A 94 5.91 7.85 1.15
C ASN A 94 5.84 7.44 2.64
N GLY A 95 6.99 7.09 3.20
CA GLY A 95 7.15 6.67 4.59
C GLY A 95 7.49 5.19 4.75
N TYR A 96 7.58 4.77 6.00
CA TYR A 96 7.81 3.38 6.40
C TYR A 96 6.49 2.73 6.80
N TYR A 97 6.22 1.55 6.25
CA TYR A 97 4.98 0.79 6.47
C TYR A 97 5.32 -0.60 7.00
N ASP A 98 4.78 -0.93 8.18
CA ASP A 98 4.85 -2.29 8.73
C ASP A 98 4.01 -3.24 7.88
N GLU A 99 2.85 -2.76 7.42
CA GLU A 99 1.94 -3.51 6.57
C GLU A 99 1.36 -2.62 5.47
N TYR A 100 1.49 -3.10 4.24
CA TYR A 100 0.94 -2.50 3.04
C TYR A 100 0.00 -3.49 2.37
N HIS A 101 -1.22 -3.06 2.07
CA HIS A 101 -2.17 -3.81 1.29
C HIS A 101 -3.01 -2.85 0.44
N ALA A 102 -2.91 -2.99 -0.88
CA ALA A 102 -3.66 -2.22 -1.84
C ALA A 102 -4.32 -3.14 -2.87
N VAL A 103 -5.63 -2.97 -3.09
CA VAL A 103 -6.37 -3.72 -4.12
C VAL A 103 -6.89 -2.76 -5.18
N PHE A 104 -6.54 -3.02 -6.43
CA PHE A 104 -6.94 -2.22 -7.58
C PHE A 104 -8.03 -2.95 -8.37
N TYR A 105 -9.15 -2.27 -8.61
CA TYR A 105 -10.29 -2.76 -9.39
C TYR A 105 -10.42 -1.93 -10.66
N ILE A 106 -10.22 -2.57 -11.80
CA ILE A 106 -10.19 -1.91 -13.12
C ILE A 106 -11.28 -2.53 -14.01
N PRO A 107 -12.50 -1.94 -14.02
CA PRO A 107 -13.59 -2.36 -14.89
C PRO A 107 -13.34 -1.99 -16.37
N GLY A 108 -13.99 -2.70 -17.31
CA GLY A 108 -13.97 -2.36 -18.74
C GLY A 108 -13.23 -3.35 -19.63
N ASP A 109 -13.13 -4.62 -19.23
CA ASP A 109 -12.51 -5.70 -20.01
C ASP A 109 -11.04 -5.45 -20.38
N TYR A 110 -10.28 -4.85 -19.47
CA TYR A 110 -8.85 -4.65 -19.65
C TYR A 110 -8.02 -5.92 -19.37
N GLU A 111 -6.79 -5.92 -19.89
CA GLU A 111 -5.74 -6.91 -19.59
C GLU A 111 -4.48 -6.23 -19.04
N LEU A 112 -3.85 -6.87 -18.06
CA LEU A 112 -2.59 -6.43 -17.47
C LEU A 112 -1.44 -6.70 -18.45
N SER A 113 -0.77 -5.64 -18.88
CA SER A 113 0.40 -5.71 -19.77
C SER A 113 1.70 -5.90 -18.99
N GLN A 114 1.86 -5.10 -17.93
CA GLN A 114 3.08 -5.05 -17.12
C GLN A 114 2.75 -4.59 -15.70
N ILE A 115 3.53 -5.07 -14.74
CA ILE A 115 3.55 -4.58 -13.37
C ILE A 115 4.99 -4.42 -12.89
N ASP A 116 5.25 -3.33 -12.20
CA ASP A 116 6.49 -3.02 -11.50
C ASP A 116 6.15 -2.58 -10.07
N CYS A 117 6.76 -3.23 -9.09
CA CYS A 117 6.50 -3.02 -7.67
C CYS A 117 7.82 -2.85 -6.92
N THR A 118 7.81 -2.04 -5.86
CA THR A 118 8.92 -2.01 -4.88
C THR A 118 9.27 -3.43 -4.42
N PRO A 119 10.56 -3.82 -4.37
CA PRO A 119 10.97 -5.11 -3.86
C PRO A 119 10.40 -5.39 -2.46
N GLY A 120 9.84 -6.60 -2.27
CA GLY A 120 9.13 -6.98 -1.04
C GLY A 120 7.60 -6.93 -1.17
N LEU A 121 7.08 -6.24 -2.18
CA LEU A 121 5.67 -6.35 -2.56
C LEU A 121 5.43 -7.63 -3.35
N GLU A 122 4.40 -8.37 -2.94
CA GLU A 122 3.83 -9.50 -3.65
C GLU A 122 2.50 -9.10 -4.27
N PHE A 123 2.12 -9.73 -5.38
CA PHE A 123 0.85 -9.43 -6.03
C PHE A 123 0.16 -10.67 -6.60
N LEU A 124 -1.16 -10.60 -6.66
CA LEU A 124 -2.02 -11.55 -7.35
C LEU A 124 -2.91 -10.77 -8.34
N SER A 125 -2.88 -11.19 -9.61
CA SER A 125 -3.78 -10.67 -10.64
C SER A 125 -4.87 -11.69 -10.97
N SER A 126 -6.10 -11.22 -11.07
CA SER A 126 -7.25 -12.02 -11.49
C SER A 126 -8.21 -11.19 -12.34
N LYS A 127 -9.11 -11.87 -13.06
CA LYS A 127 -10.18 -11.22 -13.82
C LYS A 127 -11.51 -11.84 -13.42
N TYR A 128 -12.48 -11.00 -13.07
CA TYR A 128 -13.83 -11.43 -12.68
C TYR A 128 -14.86 -10.48 -13.28
N ASN A 129 -15.82 -11.01 -14.05
CA ASN A 129 -16.88 -10.24 -14.73
C ASN A 129 -16.37 -8.99 -15.49
N GLY A 130 -15.26 -9.12 -16.21
CA GLY A 130 -14.66 -8.02 -16.99
C GLY A 130 -13.93 -6.96 -16.16
N THR A 131 -13.79 -7.17 -14.85
CA THR A 131 -12.94 -6.36 -13.98
C THR A 131 -11.59 -7.07 -13.78
N LEU A 132 -10.51 -6.38 -14.12
CA LEU A 132 -9.16 -6.75 -13.72
C LEU A 132 -8.99 -6.36 -12.25
N VAL A 133 -8.62 -7.33 -11.42
CA VAL A 133 -8.34 -7.14 -9.99
C VAL A 133 -6.87 -7.43 -9.74
N LEU A 134 -6.18 -6.48 -9.13
CA LEU A 134 -4.81 -6.63 -8.68
C LEU A 134 -4.76 -6.44 -7.17
N ASP A 135 -4.47 -7.51 -6.45
CA ASP A 135 -4.24 -7.51 -5.00
C ASP A 135 -2.72 -7.43 -4.77
N VAL A 136 -2.27 -6.43 -4.01
CA VAL A 136 -0.85 -6.19 -3.73
C VAL A 136 -0.63 -6.02 -2.24
N GLN A 137 0.33 -6.77 -1.69
CA GLN A 137 0.62 -6.77 -0.25
C GLN A 137 2.12 -6.85 0.04
N GLY A 138 2.52 -6.42 1.23
CA GLY A 138 3.89 -6.59 1.73
C GLY A 138 4.11 -6.00 3.12
N PHE A 139 5.28 -6.26 3.68
CA PHE A 139 5.65 -5.87 5.06
C PHE A 139 7.01 -5.18 5.09
N ASP A 140 7.23 -4.34 6.10
CA ASP A 140 8.50 -3.63 6.36
C ASP A 140 9.02 -2.86 5.13
N LEU A 141 8.14 -2.08 4.51
CA LEU A 141 8.41 -1.37 3.24
C LEU A 141 8.75 0.09 3.47
N THR A 142 9.77 0.58 2.76
CA THR A 142 10.09 2.01 2.67
C THR A 142 9.67 2.55 1.32
N ASP A 143 8.87 3.62 1.33
CA ASP A 143 8.37 4.34 0.15
C ASP A 143 7.79 3.40 -0.95
N PRO A 144 6.82 2.52 -0.61
CA PRO A 144 6.32 1.52 -1.56
C PRO A 144 5.63 2.18 -2.75
N THR A 145 5.86 1.62 -3.94
CA THR A 145 5.22 2.05 -5.18
C THR A 145 4.73 0.84 -5.96
N VAL A 146 3.50 0.94 -6.44
CA VAL A 146 2.93 0.03 -7.44
C VAL A 146 2.75 0.80 -8.75
N CYS A 147 3.25 0.24 -9.85
CA CYS A 147 3.06 0.78 -11.20
C CYS A 147 2.56 -0.34 -12.11
N LEU A 148 1.38 -0.16 -12.68
CA LEU A 148 0.75 -1.15 -13.56
C LEU A 148 0.36 -0.51 -14.89
N SER A 149 0.52 -1.28 -15.96
CA SER A 149 0.13 -0.92 -17.32
C SER A 149 -0.90 -1.91 -17.82
N TYR A 150 -1.98 -1.42 -18.43
CA TYR A 150 -3.08 -2.25 -18.90
C TYR A 150 -3.70 -1.66 -20.17
N HIS A 151 -4.31 -2.52 -20.98
CA HIS A 151 -4.88 -2.15 -22.27
C HIS A 151 -6.23 -2.84 -22.47
N ALA A 152 -7.09 -2.22 -23.29
CA ALA A 152 -8.38 -2.81 -23.62
C ALA A 152 -8.17 -4.05 -24.49
N VAL A 153 -9.00 -5.06 -24.28
CA VAL A 153 -9.05 -6.29 -25.11
C VAL A 153 -9.73 -6.03 -26.45
#